data_AF-A0A955NPZ2-F1
#
_entry.id   AF-A0A955NPZ2-F1
#
_cell.length_a   1.000
_cell.length_b   1.000
_cell.length_c   1.000
_cell.angle_alpha   90.00
_cell.angle_beta   90.00
_cell.angle_gamma   90.00
#
_symmetry.space_group_name_H-M   'P 1'
#
loop_
_entity.id
_entity.type
_entity.pdbx_description
1 polymer ?
#
loop_
_entity_poly.entity_id
_entity_poly.type
_entity_poly.pdbx_seq_one_letter_code
_entity_poly.pdbx_strand_id
1 'polypeptide(L)'
;VSNTPSATVEANMDEYISRHYTAHMNRLFAQGKNGSRFSEMEDSLGRWKELKDVKTELGEEFNNLNGLANEGSALATAFERGYALTGSLRARGSWDSHNNNFNAQSPAFENTFTDLHAIVTALASKNATSGSGTLLDQTTVIVMSEFGRTPKLNGSNGKDHWADTSVMAIGGGVLGGRVLGGTDDYQKSLEVDYSTGLVDPSGAGKEIKPINIGAALLEMAGLNPSSFLPSDIQPFNAFRA
;
A
#
# COMPACT_ATOMS: atom_id res chain seq x y z
N VAL A 1 -28.60 -5.26 -9.50
CA VAL A 1 -28.75 -6.69 -9.13
C VAL A 1 -27.48 -7.07 -8.41
N SER A 2 -27.53 -7.48 -7.14
CA SER A 2 -26.33 -7.88 -6.42
C SER A 2 -25.81 -9.18 -7.05
N ASN A 3 -24.54 -9.24 -7.42
CA ASN A 3 -23.89 -10.46 -7.95
C ASN A 3 -23.55 -11.47 -6.85
N THR A 4 -24.13 -11.32 -5.66
CA THR A 4 -23.93 -12.23 -4.54
C THR A 4 -24.96 -13.35 -4.63
N PRO A 5 -24.54 -14.63 -4.75
CA PRO A 5 -25.45 -15.75 -4.71
C PRO A 5 -26.21 -15.78 -3.38
N SER A 6 -27.43 -16.33 -3.37
CA SER A 6 -28.13 -16.55 -2.10
C SER A 6 -27.42 -17.62 -1.28
N ALA A 7 -27.60 -17.62 0.05
CA ALA A 7 -27.02 -18.64 0.94
C ALA A 7 -27.36 -20.07 0.49
N THR A 8 -28.56 -20.28 -0.07
CA THR A 8 -28.96 -21.57 -0.66
C THR A 8 -28.14 -21.93 -1.89
N VAL A 9 -27.84 -20.97 -2.76
CA VAL A 9 -27.01 -21.20 -3.96
C VAL A 9 -25.57 -21.49 -3.55
N GLU A 10 -25.01 -20.78 -2.58
CA GLU A 10 -23.67 -21.05 -2.04
C GLU A 10 -23.59 -22.44 -1.41
N ALA A 11 -24.55 -22.83 -0.58
CA ALA A 11 -24.59 -24.16 0.03
C ALA A 11 -24.66 -25.29 -1.03
N ASN A 12 -25.46 -25.10 -2.08
CA ASN A 12 -25.54 -26.06 -3.18
C ASN A 12 -24.23 -26.15 -3.98
N MET A 13 -23.54 -25.03 -4.19
CA MET A 13 -22.21 -24.99 -4.82
C MET A 13 -21.16 -25.68 -3.95
N ASP A 14 -21.18 -25.46 -2.64
CA ASP A 14 -20.27 -26.08 -1.68
C ASP A 14 -20.43 -27.60 -1.65
N GLU A 15 -21.67 -28.08 -1.63
CA GLU A 15 -21.98 -29.50 -1.70
C GLU A 15 -21.54 -30.09 -3.03
N TYR A 16 -21.82 -29.41 -4.15
CA TYR A 16 -21.42 -29.84 -5.49
C TYR A 16 -19.90 -29.98 -5.63
N ILE A 17 -19.14 -28.95 -5.23
CA ILE A 17 -17.68 -28.93 -5.28
C ILE A 17 -17.11 -30.02 -4.37
N SER A 18 -17.59 -30.12 -3.13
CA SER A 18 -17.12 -31.13 -2.18
C SER A 18 -17.38 -32.54 -2.69
N ARG A 19 -18.56 -32.81 -3.24
CA ARG A 19 -18.92 -34.12 -3.81
C ARG A 19 -18.05 -34.48 -5.01
N HIS A 20 -17.86 -33.53 -5.94
CA HIS A 20 -17.04 -33.79 -7.13
C HIS A 20 -15.57 -33.96 -6.79
N TYR A 21 -15.07 -33.18 -5.84
CA TYR A 21 -13.74 -33.34 -5.29
C TYR A 21 -13.56 -34.75 -4.71
N THR A 22 -14.42 -35.17 -3.78
CA THR A 22 -14.36 -36.51 -3.16
C THR A 22 -14.44 -37.62 -4.20
N ALA A 23 -15.34 -37.50 -5.19
CA ALA A 23 -15.46 -38.49 -6.26
C ALA A 23 -14.24 -38.51 -7.20
N HIS A 24 -13.56 -37.37 -7.39
CA HIS A 24 -12.31 -37.32 -8.14
C HIS A 24 -11.16 -37.95 -7.35
N MET A 25 -11.04 -37.63 -6.06
CA MET A 25 -10.04 -38.21 -5.16
C MET A 25 -10.17 -39.72 -5.06
N ASN A 26 -11.39 -40.24 -4.88
CA ASN A 26 -11.64 -41.69 -4.84
C ASN A 26 -11.24 -42.39 -6.15
N ARG A 27 -11.43 -41.73 -7.31
CA ARG A 27 -10.98 -42.26 -8.60
C ARG A 27 -9.47 -42.29 -8.73
N LEU A 28 -8.77 -41.25 -8.25
CA LEU A 28 -7.31 -41.22 -8.24
C LEU A 28 -6.74 -42.29 -7.29
N PHE A 29 -7.35 -42.49 -6.13
CA PHE A 29 -7.02 -43.56 -5.19
C PHE A 29 -7.14 -44.94 -5.81
N ALA A 30 -8.27 -45.21 -6.50
CA ALA A 30 -8.48 -46.49 -7.17
C ALA A 30 -7.46 -46.76 -8.29
N GLN A 31 -6.78 -45.72 -8.80
CA GLN A 31 -5.71 -45.82 -9.79
C GLN A 31 -4.30 -45.88 -9.18
N GLY A 32 -4.17 -45.90 -7.85
CA GLY A 32 -2.88 -45.90 -7.14
C GLY A 32 -2.13 -44.56 -7.18
N LYS A 33 -2.80 -43.46 -7.54
CA LYS A 33 -2.19 -42.13 -7.67
C LYS A 33 -2.28 -41.35 -6.35
N ASN A 34 -1.58 -41.83 -5.32
CA ASN A 34 -1.73 -41.39 -3.93
C ASN A 34 -0.54 -40.54 -3.43
N GLY A 35 0.20 -39.88 -4.33
CA GLY A 35 1.41 -39.10 -4.02
C GLY A 35 1.13 -37.66 -3.57
N SER A 36 2.17 -36.81 -3.49
CA SER A 36 2.10 -35.42 -2.96
C SER A 36 0.99 -34.53 -3.56
N ARG A 37 0.63 -34.75 -4.83
CA ARG A 37 -0.47 -34.05 -5.50
C ARG A 37 -1.83 -34.26 -4.81
N PHE A 38 -1.98 -35.34 -4.04
CA PHE A 38 -3.18 -35.63 -3.28
C PHE A 38 -3.36 -34.66 -2.10
N SER A 39 -2.35 -34.58 -1.23
CA SER A 39 -2.36 -33.67 -0.08
C SER A 39 -2.42 -32.21 -0.52
N GLU A 40 -1.71 -31.85 -1.60
CA GLU A 40 -1.77 -30.50 -2.18
C GLU A 40 -3.19 -30.10 -2.61
N MET A 41 -3.97 -31.05 -3.14
CA MET A 41 -5.35 -30.81 -3.56
C MET A 41 -6.31 -30.71 -2.38
N GLU A 42 -6.09 -31.48 -1.31
CA GLU A 42 -6.89 -31.41 -0.07
C GLU A 42 -6.65 -30.08 0.65
N ASP A 43 -5.38 -29.69 0.79
CA ASP A 43 -5.00 -28.38 1.31
C ASP A 43 -5.59 -27.25 0.45
N SER A 44 -5.61 -27.40 -0.87
CA SER A 44 -6.21 -26.41 -1.76
C SER A 44 -7.72 -26.25 -1.56
N LEU A 45 -8.44 -27.34 -1.27
CA LEU A 45 -9.88 -27.26 -0.98
C LEU A 45 -10.14 -26.65 0.40
N GLY A 46 -9.30 -26.98 1.39
CA GLY A 46 -9.33 -26.36 2.72
C GLY A 46 -9.16 -24.84 2.65
N ARG A 47 -8.08 -24.38 1.99
CA ARG A 47 -7.82 -22.95 1.77
C ARG A 47 -8.95 -22.24 1.03
N TRP A 48 -9.59 -22.89 0.07
CA TRP A 48 -10.73 -22.30 -0.63
C TRP A 48 -11.92 -22.05 0.31
N LYS A 49 -12.20 -22.97 1.25
CA LYS A 49 -13.26 -22.77 2.24
C LYS A 49 -12.95 -21.60 3.16
N GLU A 50 -11.72 -21.56 3.69
CA GLU A 50 -11.23 -20.46 4.52
C GLU A 50 -11.34 -19.11 3.80
N LEU A 51 -10.99 -19.05 2.51
CA LEU A 51 -11.10 -17.82 1.71
C LEU A 51 -12.54 -17.30 1.54
N LYS A 52 -13.56 -18.16 1.61
CA LYS A 52 -14.95 -17.70 1.60
C LYS A 52 -15.33 -17.04 2.91
N ASP A 53 -14.87 -17.59 4.03
CA ASP A 53 -15.13 -17.04 5.36
C ASP A 53 -14.42 -15.69 5.53
N VAL A 54 -13.22 -15.55 4.98
CA VAL A 54 -12.46 -14.29 4.93
C VAL A 54 -13.28 -13.14 4.33
N LYS A 55 -14.09 -13.38 3.27
CA LYS A 55 -14.92 -12.31 2.70
C LYS A 55 -15.97 -11.80 3.68
N THR A 56 -16.62 -12.71 4.41
CA THR A 56 -17.58 -12.36 5.46
C THR A 56 -16.89 -11.65 6.62
N GLU A 57 -15.71 -12.14 6.99
CA GLU A 57 -14.83 -11.60 8.01
C GLU A 57 -14.07 -10.33 7.60
N LEU A 58 -14.20 -9.83 6.38
CA LEU A 58 -13.61 -8.56 5.97
C LEU A 58 -14.64 -7.42 5.89
N GLY A 59 -15.93 -7.73 6.02
CA GLY A 59 -16.99 -6.73 6.17
C GLY A 59 -17.43 -6.06 4.87
N GLU A 60 -18.31 -5.08 5.00
CA GLU A 60 -18.98 -4.44 3.86
C GLU A 60 -18.04 -3.56 3.03
N GLU A 61 -16.92 -3.11 3.61
CA GLU A 61 -15.92 -2.29 2.93
C GLU A 61 -15.32 -3.00 1.70
N PHE A 62 -15.28 -4.33 1.71
CA PHE A 62 -14.80 -5.13 0.57
C PHE A 62 -15.85 -5.35 -0.52
N ASN A 63 -17.10 -4.94 -0.32
CA ASN A 63 -18.14 -5.06 -1.34
C ASN A 63 -18.00 -4.02 -2.46
N ASN A 64 -17.26 -2.94 -2.22
CA ASN A 64 -17.00 -1.90 -3.21
C ASN A 64 -15.57 -1.39 -3.09
N LEU A 65 -14.69 -1.84 -3.99
CA LEU A 65 -13.30 -1.39 -4.09
C LEU A 65 -13.10 -0.36 -5.22
N ASN A 66 -14.17 0.33 -5.62
CA ASN A 66 -14.07 1.36 -6.65
C ASN A 66 -13.63 2.70 -6.05
N GLY A 67 -12.38 3.08 -6.26
CA GLY A 67 -11.85 4.37 -5.81
C GLY A 67 -10.87 4.24 -4.65
N LEU A 68 -9.96 5.20 -4.53
CA LEU A 68 -8.82 5.11 -3.60
C LEU A 68 -9.32 5.18 -2.15
N ALA A 69 -10.34 6.00 -1.86
CA ALA A 69 -10.96 6.06 -0.54
C ALA A 69 -11.57 4.73 -0.10
N ASN A 70 -12.28 4.05 -1.00
CA ASN A 70 -12.95 2.79 -0.70
C ASN A 70 -11.94 1.65 -0.50
N GLU A 71 -10.93 1.56 -1.36
CA GLU A 71 -9.79 0.65 -1.17
C GLU A 71 -9.06 0.92 0.14
N GLY A 72 -8.92 2.20 0.49
CA GLY A 72 -8.42 2.69 1.77
C GLY A 72 -9.16 2.17 2.98
N SER A 73 -10.48 2.31 2.97
CA SER A 73 -11.37 1.83 4.03
C SER A 73 -11.29 0.30 4.18
N ALA A 74 -11.32 -0.42 3.06
CA ALA A 74 -11.14 -1.88 3.05
C ALA A 74 -9.78 -2.29 3.63
N LEU A 75 -8.70 -1.60 3.25
CA LEU A 75 -7.38 -1.86 3.79
C LEU A 75 -7.30 -1.60 5.31
N ALA A 76 -7.90 -0.52 5.79
CA ALA A 76 -8.00 -0.23 7.22
C ALA A 76 -8.74 -1.35 7.97
N THR A 77 -9.81 -1.92 7.39
CA THR A 77 -10.50 -3.08 7.96
C THR A 77 -9.62 -4.34 7.94
N ALA A 78 -8.87 -4.57 6.87
CA ALA A 78 -7.93 -5.71 6.82
C ALA A 78 -6.82 -5.60 7.88
N PHE A 79 -6.31 -4.39 8.14
CA PHE A 79 -5.34 -4.12 9.20
C PHE A 79 -5.94 -4.36 10.59
N GLU A 80 -7.11 -3.77 10.87
CA GLU A 80 -7.84 -3.95 12.14
C GLU A 80 -8.08 -5.43 12.48
N ARG A 81 -8.39 -6.23 11.46
CA ARG A 81 -8.70 -7.66 11.62
C ARG A 81 -7.48 -8.58 11.51
N GLY A 82 -6.28 -8.02 11.33
CA GLY A 82 -5.03 -8.79 11.25
C GLY A 82 -4.85 -9.60 9.96
N TYR A 83 -5.63 -9.30 8.92
CA TYR A 83 -5.52 -9.95 7.60
C TYR A 83 -4.39 -9.38 6.75
N ALA A 84 -3.95 -8.16 7.02
CA ALA A 84 -2.83 -7.53 6.34
C ALA A 84 -1.97 -6.72 7.32
N LEU A 85 -0.66 -6.69 7.06
CA LEU A 85 0.31 -5.84 7.76
C LEU A 85 0.77 -4.65 6.90
N THR A 86 0.65 -4.79 5.57
CA THR A 86 1.04 -3.78 4.59
C THR A 86 0.04 -3.77 3.44
N GLY A 87 -0.14 -2.62 2.79
CA GLY A 87 -0.94 -2.52 1.57
C GLY A 87 -0.44 -1.42 0.66
N SER A 88 -0.62 -1.61 -0.63
CA SER A 88 -0.25 -0.65 -1.67
C SER A 88 -1.49 -0.23 -2.43
N LEU A 89 -1.76 1.07 -2.44
CA LEU A 89 -2.89 1.66 -3.15
C LEU A 89 -2.38 2.56 -4.27
N ARG A 90 -3.14 2.68 -5.36
CA ARG A 90 -2.75 3.50 -6.52
C ARG A 90 -3.63 4.72 -6.62
N ALA A 91 -3.02 5.91 -6.57
CA ALA A 91 -3.70 7.15 -6.91
C ALA A 91 -4.22 7.10 -8.36
N ARG A 92 -5.50 7.39 -8.54
CA ARG A 92 -6.16 7.41 -9.86
C ARG A 92 -5.99 8.79 -10.48
N GLY A 93 -5.74 8.85 -11.78
CA GLY A 93 -5.59 10.12 -12.50
C GLY A 93 -4.62 10.04 -13.68
N SER A 94 -4.67 11.05 -14.54
CA SER A 94 -3.73 11.22 -15.65
C SER A 94 -2.49 11.97 -15.16
N TRP A 95 -1.71 11.33 -14.28
CA TRP A 95 -0.51 11.91 -13.67
C TRP A 95 0.62 12.15 -14.70
N ASP A 96 0.62 11.41 -15.81
CA ASP A 96 1.57 11.52 -16.91
C ASP A 96 1.09 12.49 -18.00
N SER A 97 0.74 13.72 -17.62
CA SER A 97 0.17 14.71 -18.56
C SER A 97 1.28 15.41 -19.37
N HIS A 98 1.47 14.96 -20.61
CA HIS A 98 2.37 15.58 -21.61
C HIS A 98 1.72 16.72 -22.41
N ASN A 99 0.44 17.00 -22.18
CA ASN A 99 -0.29 18.16 -22.68
C ASN A 99 -1.37 18.56 -21.68
N ASN A 100 -1.95 19.76 -21.84
CA ASN A 100 -3.11 20.23 -21.07
C ASN A 100 -3.01 20.00 -19.54
N ASN A 101 -1.83 20.22 -18.98
CA ASN A 101 -1.47 19.81 -17.62
C ASN A 101 -2.43 20.37 -16.57
N PHE A 102 -2.79 21.66 -16.66
CA PHE A 102 -3.65 22.30 -15.65
C PHE A 102 -5.02 21.63 -15.53
N ASN A 103 -5.67 21.33 -16.66
CA ASN A 103 -6.98 20.70 -16.65
C ASN A 103 -6.92 19.21 -16.25
N ALA A 104 -5.82 18.53 -16.57
CA ALA A 104 -5.63 17.12 -16.20
C ALA A 104 -5.27 16.93 -14.72
N GLN A 105 -4.35 17.74 -14.21
CA GLN A 105 -3.73 17.55 -12.90
C GLN A 105 -4.55 18.14 -11.75
N SER A 106 -5.22 19.28 -11.95
CA SER A 106 -6.02 19.91 -10.88
C SER A 106 -7.06 18.95 -10.28
N PRO A 107 -7.93 18.30 -11.06
CA PRO A 107 -8.87 17.32 -10.50
C PRO A 107 -8.16 16.08 -9.94
N ALA A 108 -7.02 15.67 -10.51
CA ALA A 108 -6.25 14.52 -10.00
C ALA A 108 -5.72 14.79 -8.58
N PHE A 109 -5.20 16.00 -8.33
CA PHE A 109 -4.76 16.45 -7.00
C PHE A 109 -5.93 16.52 -6.02
N GLU A 110 -7.02 17.20 -6.36
CA GLU A 110 -8.18 17.33 -5.47
C GLU A 110 -8.75 15.96 -5.07
N ASN A 111 -8.94 15.07 -6.05
CA ASN A 111 -9.45 13.72 -5.80
C ASN A 111 -8.48 12.92 -4.92
N THR A 112 -7.18 12.98 -5.19
CA THR A 112 -6.20 12.19 -4.46
C THR A 112 -6.03 12.66 -3.02
N PHE A 113 -6.00 13.97 -2.77
CA PHE A 113 -5.91 14.48 -1.40
C PHE A 113 -7.21 14.30 -0.63
N THR A 114 -8.36 14.35 -1.30
CA THR A 114 -9.66 13.98 -0.70
C THR A 114 -9.68 12.51 -0.29
N ASP A 115 -9.26 11.61 -1.20
CA ASP A 115 -9.22 10.18 -0.94
C ASP A 115 -8.16 9.81 0.12
N LEU A 116 -7.01 10.49 0.13
CA LEU A 116 -5.98 10.34 1.16
C LEU A 116 -6.52 10.76 2.54
N HIS A 117 -7.26 11.87 2.59
CA HIS A 117 -7.92 12.29 3.83
C HIS A 117 -8.93 11.23 4.32
N ALA A 118 -9.70 10.62 3.41
CA ALA A 118 -10.61 9.53 3.75
C ALA A 118 -9.87 8.30 4.29
N ILE A 119 -8.73 7.91 3.69
CA ILE A 119 -7.87 6.82 4.18
C ILE A 119 -7.40 7.10 5.61
N VAL A 120 -6.81 8.28 5.84
CA VAL A 120 -6.30 8.67 7.16
C VAL A 120 -7.43 8.71 8.20
N THR A 121 -8.61 9.19 7.81
CA THR A 121 -9.81 9.21 8.67
C THR A 121 -10.29 7.80 9.00
N ALA A 122 -10.28 6.86 8.05
CA ALA A 122 -10.67 5.47 8.27
C ALA A 122 -9.71 4.74 9.21
N LEU A 123 -8.40 5.03 9.13
CA LEU A 123 -7.42 4.53 10.08
C LEU A 123 -7.62 5.15 11.47
N ALA A 124 -7.92 6.45 11.55
CA ALA A 124 -8.13 7.14 12.83
C ALA A 124 -9.44 6.73 13.52
N SER A 125 -10.44 6.25 12.78
CA SER A 125 -11.73 5.84 13.36
C SER A 125 -11.74 4.41 13.91
N LYS A 126 -10.71 3.61 13.60
CA LYS A 126 -10.57 2.22 14.06
C LYS A 126 -9.66 2.15 15.27
N ASN A 127 -9.91 1.17 16.13
CA ASN A 127 -9.07 0.95 17.30
C ASN A 127 -7.73 0.33 16.88
N ALA A 128 -6.66 0.70 17.61
CA ALA A 128 -5.38 0.03 17.51
C ALA A 128 -5.54 -1.49 17.74
N THR A 129 -4.78 -2.31 17.01
CA THR A 129 -4.79 -3.77 17.17
C THR A 129 -3.99 -4.23 18.39
N SER A 130 -3.20 -3.34 18.96
CA SER A 130 -2.46 -3.57 20.21
C SER A 130 -2.37 -2.28 21.03
N GLY A 131 -2.36 -2.38 22.35
CA GLY A 131 -2.22 -1.20 23.22
C GLY A 131 -3.42 -0.25 23.17
N SER A 132 -3.16 1.04 23.38
CA SER A 132 -4.17 2.11 23.37
C SER A 132 -3.96 3.05 22.19
N GLY A 133 -5.05 3.55 21.61
CA GLY A 133 -5.02 4.52 20.52
C GLY A 133 -5.83 4.05 19.32
N THR A 134 -5.62 4.73 18.20
CA THR A 134 -6.26 4.44 16.92
C THR A 134 -5.35 3.58 16.05
N LEU A 135 -5.91 2.98 15.01
CA LEU A 135 -5.13 2.24 14.03
C LEU A 135 -4.15 3.15 13.28
N LEU A 136 -4.49 4.44 13.09
CA LEU A 136 -3.57 5.44 12.51
C LEU A 136 -2.30 5.62 13.35
N ASP A 137 -2.40 5.57 14.69
CA ASP A 137 -1.25 5.72 15.59
C ASP A 137 -0.23 4.57 15.43
N GLN A 138 -0.66 3.45 14.82
CA GLN A 138 0.17 2.26 14.55
C GLN A 138 0.46 2.06 13.07
N THR A 139 -0.05 2.94 12.19
CA THR A 139 0.06 2.80 10.74
C THR A 139 0.88 3.94 10.15
N THR A 140 2.02 3.61 9.54
CA THR A 140 2.78 4.57 8.71
C THR A 140 2.22 4.58 7.29
N VAL A 141 1.72 5.73 6.83
CA VAL A 141 1.23 5.95 5.47
C VAL A 141 2.31 6.70 4.68
N ILE A 142 2.71 6.15 3.53
CA ILE A 142 3.70 6.74 2.64
C ILE A 142 3.05 7.03 1.29
N VAL A 143 3.10 8.29 0.87
CA VAL A 143 2.66 8.72 -0.47
C VAL A 143 3.89 9.11 -1.26
N MET A 144 4.13 8.41 -2.37
CA MET A 144 5.29 8.62 -3.21
C MET A 144 4.98 8.31 -4.68
N SER A 145 5.87 8.77 -5.56
CA SER A 145 5.84 8.53 -7.01
C SER A 145 7.21 8.07 -7.47
N GLU A 146 7.29 7.27 -8.53
CA GLU A 146 8.54 6.78 -9.11
C GLU A 146 9.42 7.90 -9.69
N PHE A 147 8.79 8.99 -10.15
CA PHE A 147 9.45 10.20 -10.67
C PHE A 147 8.53 11.42 -10.51
N GLY A 148 9.09 12.60 -10.69
CA GLY A 148 8.35 13.87 -10.71
C GLY A 148 8.03 14.36 -12.13
N ARG A 149 7.44 15.55 -12.21
CA ARG A 149 7.18 16.26 -13.46
C ARG A 149 7.95 17.57 -13.52
N THR A 150 8.42 17.96 -14.70
CA THR A 150 9.24 19.17 -14.88
C THR A 150 8.58 20.38 -14.22
N PRO A 151 9.34 21.26 -13.54
CA PRO A 151 8.77 22.44 -12.89
C PRO A 151 8.04 23.36 -13.87
N LYS A 152 8.60 23.52 -15.08
CA LYS A 152 8.06 24.32 -16.17
C LYS A 152 7.22 23.48 -17.13
N LEU A 153 6.30 24.14 -17.82
CA LEU A 153 5.52 23.52 -18.89
C LEU A 153 6.38 23.28 -20.14
N ASN A 154 6.06 22.22 -20.87
CA ASN A 154 6.60 21.94 -22.19
C ASN A 154 5.83 22.72 -23.28
N GLY A 155 6.24 22.58 -24.54
CA GLY A 155 5.63 23.29 -25.68
C GLY A 155 4.17 22.94 -25.98
N SER A 156 3.60 21.93 -25.32
CA SER A 156 2.21 21.48 -25.48
C SER A 156 1.35 21.80 -24.25
N ASN A 157 1.78 22.73 -23.41
CA ASN A 157 1.16 23.03 -22.10
C ASN A 157 1.06 21.79 -21.19
N GLY A 158 1.93 20.80 -21.41
CA GLY A 158 2.14 19.63 -20.56
C GLY A 158 3.32 19.83 -19.62
N LYS A 159 3.74 18.77 -18.94
CA LYS A 159 5.06 18.65 -18.29
C LYS A 159 5.80 17.45 -18.86
N ASP A 160 7.10 17.33 -18.63
CA ASP A 160 7.89 16.14 -18.99
C ASP A 160 8.39 15.41 -17.74
N HIS A 161 9.09 14.28 -17.91
CA HIS A 161 9.64 13.50 -16.80
C HIS A 161 10.73 14.27 -16.05
N TRP A 162 10.74 14.15 -14.72
CA TRP A 162 11.73 14.78 -13.84
C TRP A 162 12.21 13.79 -12.80
N ALA A 163 13.53 13.72 -12.58
CA ALA A 163 14.12 12.76 -11.67
C ALA A 163 13.77 13.06 -10.20
N ASP A 164 13.64 14.34 -9.85
CA ASP A 164 13.37 14.77 -8.49
C ASP A 164 11.87 14.72 -8.17
N THR A 165 11.53 14.26 -6.97
CA THR A 165 10.14 14.15 -6.49
C THR A 165 10.08 14.36 -4.97
N SER A 166 8.87 14.36 -4.41
CA SER A 166 8.64 14.43 -2.97
C SER A 166 8.01 13.15 -2.43
N VAL A 167 8.19 12.94 -1.13
CA VAL A 167 7.53 11.86 -0.36
C VAL A 167 6.78 12.49 0.79
N MET A 168 5.56 12.03 1.04
CA MET A 168 4.77 12.41 2.21
C MET A 168 4.66 11.20 3.14
N ALA A 169 4.92 11.43 4.43
CA ALA A 169 4.78 10.42 5.49
C ALA A 169 3.75 10.91 6.52
N ILE A 170 2.84 10.03 6.95
CA ILE A 170 1.73 10.33 7.87
C ILE A 170 1.55 9.16 8.85
N GLY A 171 1.09 9.44 10.07
CA GLY A 171 0.60 8.42 11.00
C GLY A 171 1.67 7.90 11.95
N GLY A 172 1.52 6.64 12.36
CA GLY A 172 2.32 5.99 13.39
C GLY A 172 3.82 6.07 13.11
N GLY A 173 4.58 6.46 14.15
CA GLY A 173 6.04 6.56 14.09
C GLY A 173 6.59 7.72 13.26
N VAL A 174 5.74 8.65 12.78
CA VAL A 174 6.16 9.82 11.99
C VAL A 174 6.12 11.11 12.83
N LEU A 175 7.21 11.89 12.82
CA LEU A 175 7.23 13.28 13.31
C LEU A 175 6.63 14.22 12.28
N GLY A 176 5.30 14.37 12.33
CA GLY A 176 4.54 15.25 11.45
C GLY A 176 4.79 16.75 11.68
N GLY A 177 4.13 17.59 10.86
CA GLY A 177 4.21 19.05 10.96
C GLY A 177 5.54 19.64 10.48
N ARG A 178 6.32 18.88 9.70
CA ARG A 178 7.66 19.24 9.24
C ARG A 178 7.76 19.08 7.73
N VAL A 179 8.57 19.94 7.11
CA VAL A 179 9.10 19.75 5.76
C VAL A 179 10.58 19.45 5.92
N LEU A 180 11.03 18.34 5.35
CA LEU A 180 12.42 17.90 5.37
C LEU A 180 13.02 18.00 3.97
N GLY A 181 14.29 18.35 3.91
CA GLY A 181 15.00 18.67 2.69
C GLY A 181 14.54 19.97 2.04
N GLY A 182 14.87 20.12 0.77
CA GLY A 182 14.59 21.31 -0.01
C GLY A 182 15.04 21.15 -1.44
N THR A 183 14.69 22.13 -2.26
CA THR A 183 15.10 22.21 -3.65
C THR A 183 15.74 23.55 -3.96
N ASP A 184 16.59 23.59 -5.00
CA ASP A 184 17.15 24.83 -5.53
C ASP A 184 16.16 25.58 -6.44
N ASP A 185 16.61 26.69 -7.03
CA ASP A 185 15.82 27.50 -7.97
C ASP A 185 15.38 26.74 -9.24
N TYR A 186 16.06 25.63 -9.57
CA TYR A 186 15.72 24.74 -10.68
C TYR A 186 14.86 23.55 -10.25
N GLN A 187 14.45 23.49 -8.97
CA GLN A 187 13.73 22.38 -8.35
C GLN A 187 14.52 21.06 -8.39
N LYS A 188 15.84 21.13 -8.27
CA LYS A 188 16.71 19.99 -7.99
C LYS A 188 16.81 19.77 -6.49
N SER A 189 16.79 18.51 -6.07
CA SER A 189 16.94 18.14 -4.67
C SER A 189 18.28 18.63 -4.12
N LEU A 190 18.23 19.20 -2.91
CA LEU A 190 19.41 19.60 -2.16
C LEU A 190 19.83 18.47 -1.22
N GLU A 191 21.14 18.39 -0.97
CA GLU A 191 21.69 17.47 0.00
C GLU A 191 21.29 17.86 1.43
N VAL A 192 21.05 16.87 2.28
CA VAL A 192 20.58 17.06 3.66
C VAL A 192 21.48 16.36 4.67
N ASP A 193 21.50 16.89 5.89
CA ASP A 193 21.96 16.14 7.05
C ASP A 193 20.88 15.13 7.42
N TYR A 194 21.21 13.84 7.36
CA TYR A 194 20.27 12.75 7.63
C TYR A 194 19.79 12.69 9.09
N SER A 195 20.51 13.31 10.02
CA SER A 195 20.11 13.36 11.44
C SER A 195 19.03 14.40 11.69
N THR A 196 19.11 15.55 11.02
CA THR A 196 18.15 16.66 11.21
C THR A 196 17.06 16.68 10.13
N GLY A 197 17.36 16.14 8.96
CA GLY A 197 16.55 16.23 7.75
C GLY A 197 16.55 17.62 7.12
N LEU A 198 17.44 18.52 7.54
CA LEU A 198 17.56 19.87 7.00
C LEU A 198 18.65 19.94 5.92
N VAL A 199 18.49 20.87 4.99
CA VAL A 199 19.48 21.14 3.93
C VAL A 199 20.84 21.46 4.58
N ASP A 200 21.89 20.78 4.10
CA ASP A 200 23.26 20.99 4.58
C ASP A 200 24.05 21.84 3.57
N PRO A 201 24.36 23.11 3.90
CA PRO A 201 25.11 23.99 3.01
C PRO A 201 26.63 23.73 3.02
N SER A 202 27.12 22.83 3.88
CA SER A 202 28.56 22.56 4.03
C SER A 202 29.15 21.67 2.92
N GLY A 203 28.29 21.00 2.14
CA GLY A 203 28.69 20.01 1.13
C GLY A 203 29.02 18.63 1.70
N ALA A 204 28.74 18.39 2.99
CA ALA A 204 28.82 17.07 3.62
C ALA A 204 27.46 16.33 3.68
N GLY A 205 26.41 16.97 3.15
CA GLY A 205 25.07 16.42 3.11
C GLY A 205 24.96 15.21 2.18
N LYS A 206 23.79 14.60 2.17
CA LYS A 206 23.47 13.47 1.29
C LYS A 206 22.12 13.67 0.64
N GLU A 207 22.02 13.26 -0.62
CA GLU A 207 20.75 13.19 -1.35
C GLU A 207 19.83 12.11 -0.74
N ILE A 208 18.58 12.46 -0.47
CA ILE A 208 17.56 11.49 -0.04
C ILE A 208 17.11 10.66 -1.24
N LYS A 209 17.30 9.34 -1.19
CA LYS A 209 16.84 8.41 -2.23
C LYS A 209 15.70 7.52 -1.74
N PRO A 210 14.87 6.95 -2.64
CA PRO A 210 13.81 6.02 -2.25
C PRO A 210 14.28 4.85 -1.39
N ILE A 211 15.49 4.34 -1.64
CA ILE A 211 16.09 3.25 -0.86
C ILE A 211 16.37 3.65 0.60
N ASN A 212 16.65 4.92 0.88
CA ASN A 212 16.88 5.42 2.24
C ASN A 212 15.56 5.51 3.03
N ILE A 213 14.46 5.85 2.35
CA ILE A 213 13.11 5.81 2.92
C ILE A 213 12.71 4.35 3.19
N GLY A 214 12.92 3.45 2.23
CA GLY A 214 12.67 2.02 2.42
C GLY A 214 13.46 1.42 3.58
N ALA A 215 14.74 1.79 3.73
CA ALA A 215 15.55 1.37 4.87
C ALA A 215 14.98 1.88 6.21
N ALA A 216 14.52 3.14 6.28
CA ALA A 216 13.89 3.68 7.49
C ALA A 216 12.58 2.96 7.84
N LEU A 217 11.75 2.64 6.84
CA LEU A 217 10.52 1.88 7.03
C LEU A 217 10.77 0.45 7.55
N LEU A 218 11.84 -0.21 7.08
CA LEU A 218 12.26 -1.51 7.61
C LEU A 218 12.63 -1.40 9.10
N GLU A 219 13.40 -0.38 9.50
CA GLU A 219 13.71 -0.16 10.92
C GLU A 219 12.47 0.15 11.75
N MET A 220 11.54 0.94 11.23
CA MET A 220 10.26 1.23 11.89
C MET A 220 9.42 -0.03 12.10
N ALA A 221 9.49 -1.00 11.16
CA ALA A 221 8.88 -2.31 11.29
C ALA A 221 9.66 -3.28 12.19
N GLY A 222 10.76 -2.84 12.84
CA GLY A 222 11.60 -3.67 13.70
C GLY A 222 12.52 -4.64 12.94
N LEU A 223 12.72 -4.41 11.65
CA LEU A 223 13.57 -5.23 10.79
C LEU A 223 14.96 -4.60 10.62
N ASN A 224 15.99 -5.42 10.43
CA ASN A 224 17.32 -4.95 10.07
C ASN A 224 17.39 -4.68 8.56
N PRO A 225 17.59 -3.43 8.10
CA PRO A 225 17.64 -3.11 6.67
C PRO A 225 18.75 -3.83 5.91
N SER A 226 19.89 -4.10 6.55
CA SER A 226 21.03 -4.79 5.92
C SER A 226 20.74 -6.24 5.56
N SER A 227 19.63 -6.82 6.04
CA SER A 227 19.14 -8.14 5.61
C SER A 227 18.48 -8.10 4.22
N PHE A 228 18.09 -6.92 3.74
CA PHE A 228 17.30 -6.74 2.51
C PHE A 228 17.96 -5.80 1.50
N LEU A 229 18.79 -4.88 1.99
CA LEU A 229 19.42 -3.81 1.22
C LEU A 229 20.95 -3.90 1.36
N PRO A 230 21.72 -3.29 0.44
CA PRO A 230 23.17 -3.15 0.59
C PRO A 230 23.55 -2.55 1.94
N SER A 231 24.63 -3.04 2.54
CA SER A 231 25.02 -2.71 3.93
C SER A 231 25.48 -1.26 4.12
N ASP A 232 25.77 -0.54 3.05
CA ASP A 232 26.14 0.87 3.04
C ASP A 232 24.94 1.82 2.97
N ILE A 233 23.72 1.29 2.81
CA ILE A 233 22.51 2.12 2.80
C ILE A 233 22.20 2.64 4.20
N GLN A 234 22.34 3.95 4.36
CA GLN A 234 21.91 4.66 5.57
C GLN A 234 20.39 4.91 5.53
N PRO A 235 19.63 4.50 6.56
CA PRO A 235 18.23 4.89 6.73
C PRO A 235 18.08 6.41 6.89
N PHE A 236 17.05 6.99 6.26
CA PHE A 236 16.70 8.39 6.48
C PHE A 236 15.73 8.53 7.65
N ASN A 237 16.26 8.60 8.88
CA ASN A 237 15.43 8.56 10.10
C ASN A 237 14.91 9.92 10.57
N ALA A 238 15.23 11.02 9.89
CA ALA A 238 14.83 12.37 10.33
C ALA A 238 13.31 12.60 10.42
N PHE A 239 12.50 11.79 9.70
CA PHE A 239 11.03 11.85 9.76
C PHE A 239 10.41 10.97 10.85
N ARG A 240 11.21 10.11 11.50
CA ARG A 240 10.75 9.12 12.47
C ARG A 240 10.65 9.72 13.88
N ALA A 241 9.66 9.27 14.65
CA ALA A 241 9.45 9.61 16.07
C ALA A 241 10.26 8.76 17.05
#